data_AF-A0A8S0QGS9-F1
#
_entry.id   AF-A0A8S0QGS9-F1
#
_cell.length_a   1.000
_cell.length_b   1.000
_cell.length_c   1.000
_cell.angle_alpha   90.00
_cell.angle_beta   90.00
_cell.angle_gamma   90.00
#
_symmetry.space_group_name_H-M   'P 1'
#
loop_
_entity.id
_entity.type
_entity.pdbx_description
1 polymer ?
#
loop_
_entity_poly.entity_id
_entity_poly.type
_entity_poly.pdbx_seq_one_letter_code
_entity_poly.pdbx_strand_id
1 'polypeptide(L)'
;MFINRTIENVPIVLDWVIGTQNCTEAQKSNDFGCRIDADNGLTGYRCSCFTGYEGNPYLDPGCKDINECKNNPCDPQGICTNTPGSYNCSCPRGYLGDGRKDGRGCNYEISQFPVIKFSLEELEKVAKNYAEDRILGRGGYGTVYKGILSDKRIVAIKKSRIMDQGQI
;
A
#
# COMPACT_ATOMS: atom_id res chain seq x y z
N MET A 1 5.24 15.74 51.38
CA MET A 1 6.13 15.31 52.47
C MET A 1 7.15 14.36 51.86
N PHE A 2 8.34 14.87 51.53
CA PHE A 2 9.45 14.06 51.02
C PHE A 2 10.07 13.33 52.21
N ILE A 3 10.08 12.00 52.19
CA ILE A 3 10.77 11.23 53.23
C ILE A 3 12.14 10.85 52.69
N ASN A 4 13.13 11.64 53.11
CA ASN A 4 14.54 11.33 52.97
C ASN A 4 14.86 10.18 53.94
N ARG A 5 15.13 8.97 53.44
CA ARG A 5 15.69 7.87 54.23
C ARG A 5 17.06 7.54 53.69
N THR A 6 18.05 7.80 54.54
CA THR A 6 19.46 7.46 54.38
C THR A 6 19.65 5.99 54.06
N ILE A 7 20.53 5.78 53.09
CA ILE A 7 20.93 4.52 52.49
C ILE A 7 21.85 3.78 53.47
N GLU A 8 21.32 2.79 54.18
CA GLU A 8 22.12 1.68 54.72
C GLU A 8 21.36 0.38 54.52
N ASN A 9 21.82 -0.40 53.53
CA ASN A 9 21.63 -1.85 53.41
C ASN A 9 20.20 -2.41 53.54
N VAL A 10 19.21 -1.73 52.97
CA VAL A 10 17.95 -2.38 52.60
C VAL A 10 18.14 -2.95 51.19
N PRO A 11 17.96 -4.26 50.93
CA PRO A 11 17.89 -4.75 49.56
C PRO A 11 16.61 -4.14 48.96
N ILE A 12 16.79 -3.06 48.19
CA ILE A 12 15.69 -2.42 47.48
C ILE A 12 15.30 -3.37 46.36
N VAL A 13 14.43 -4.32 46.66
CA VAL A 13 13.59 -4.96 45.64
C VAL A 13 12.64 -3.86 45.21
N LEU A 14 13.09 -3.02 44.28
CA LEU A 14 12.24 -2.11 43.55
C LEU A 14 11.30 -3.01 42.74
N ASP A 15 10.03 -3.08 43.13
CA ASP A 15 8.97 -3.39 42.18
C ASP A 15 9.07 -2.35 41.07
N TRP A 16 9.83 -2.65 40.02
CA TRP A 16 10.00 -1.75 38.88
C TRP A 16 8.69 -1.77 38.09
N VAL A 17 7.92 -0.71 38.28
CA VAL A 17 6.69 -0.43 37.57
C VAL A 17 7.07 0.36 36.31
N ILE A 18 6.76 -0.14 35.10
CA ILE A 18 6.82 0.71 33.89
C ILE A 18 5.66 1.68 33.98
N GLY A 19 5.95 2.95 34.24
CA GLY A 19 4.93 3.94 34.57
C GLY A 19 4.13 3.51 35.79
N THR A 20 2.91 3.00 35.56
CA THR A 20 1.97 2.50 36.59
C THR A 20 1.65 1.00 36.49
N GLN A 21 2.32 0.23 35.63
CA GLN A 21 2.05 -1.20 35.39
C GLN A 21 3.12 -2.16 35.96
N ASN A 22 2.69 -3.31 36.49
CA ASN A 22 3.58 -4.40 36.91
C ASN A 22 4.14 -5.18 35.71
N CYS A 23 5.14 -6.04 35.92
CA CYS A 23 5.76 -6.77 34.82
C CYS A 23 4.80 -7.71 34.07
N THR A 24 3.94 -8.45 34.78
CA THR A 24 3.00 -9.39 34.15
C THR A 24 1.99 -8.69 33.24
N GLU A 25 1.57 -7.47 33.60
CA GLU A 25 0.72 -6.64 32.76
C GLU A 25 1.52 -5.97 31.63
N ALA A 26 2.74 -5.50 31.91
CA ALA A 26 3.64 -4.93 30.91
C ALA A 26 4.03 -5.92 29.79
N GLN A 27 4.00 -7.22 30.06
CA GLN A 27 4.16 -8.27 29.05
C GLN A 27 3.02 -8.35 28.04
N LYS A 28 1.85 -7.77 28.34
CA LYS A 28 0.67 -7.75 27.47
C LYS A 28 0.58 -6.46 26.64
N SER A 29 1.60 -5.60 26.66
CA SER A 29 1.61 -4.40 25.81
C SER A 29 1.72 -4.77 24.33
N ASN A 30 1.45 -3.82 23.45
CA ASN A 30 1.51 -4.01 21.99
C ASN A 30 2.80 -3.45 21.35
N ASP A 31 3.57 -2.67 22.10
CA ASP A 31 4.72 -1.87 21.64
C ASP A 31 6.03 -2.19 22.40
N PHE A 32 5.95 -2.85 23.55
CA PHE A 32 7.10 -3.36 24.31
C PHE A 32 6.77 -4.60 25.12
N GLY A 33 7.81 -5.33 25.55
CA GLY A 33 7.67 -6.47 26.44
C GLY A 33 8.77 -6.49 27.49
N CYS A 34 8.43 -7.05 28.65
CA CYS A 34 9.32 -7.19 29.79
C CYS A 34 9.64 -8.66 30.09
N ARG A 35 10.85 -8.94 30.58
CA ARG A 35 11.21 -10.26 31.10
C ARG A 35 12.05 -10.13 32.35
N ILE A 36 12.05 -11.17 33.18
CA ILE A 36 12.97 -11.24 34.33
C ILE A 36 14.40 -11.21 33.79
N ASP A 37 15.21 -10.31 34.33
CA ASP A 37 16.64 -10.24 34.08
C ASP A 37 17.33 -10.51 35.41
N ALA A 38 18.10 -11.60 35.46
CA ALA A 38 18.77 -12.09 36.65
C ALA A 38 20.28 -12.08 36.38
N ASP A 39 20.83 -10.88 36.24
CA ASP A 39 22.27 -10.70 36.04
C ASP A 39 22.96 -10.45 37.39
N ASN A 40 24.07 -11.15 37.65
CA ASN A 40 24.92 -11.00 38.84
C ASN A 40 24.20 -11.01 40.21
N GLY A 41 23.14 -11.80 40.36
CA GLY A 41 22.45 -11.99 41.65
C GLY A 41 21.45 -10.90 42.03
N LEU A 42 21.23 -9.91 41.15
CA LEU A 42 20.11 -8.98 41.24
C LEU A 42 18.97 -9.50 40.37
N THR A 43 17.78 -9.64 40.95
CA THR A 43 16.56 -10.00 40.22
C THR A 43 15.80 -8.73 39.90
N GLY A 44 15.69 -8.43 38.60
CA GLY A 44 14.93 -7.29 38.09
C GLY A 44 14.16 -7.67 36.83
N TYR A 45 13.62 -6.66 36.15
CA TYR A 45 12.98 -6.84 34.86
C TYR A 45 13.67 -5.97 33.83
N ARG A 46 13.90 -6.54 32.65
CA ARG A 46 14.38 -5.81 31.49
C ARG A 46 13.30 -5.80 30.43
N CYS A 47 12.93 -4.59 30.05
CA CYS A 47 11.94 -4.31 29.03
C CYS A 47 12.60 -3.74 27.79
N SER A 48 12.05 -4.11 26.64
CA SER A 48 12.51 -3.68 25.32
C SER A 48 11.29 -3.43 24.44
N CYS A 49 11.39 -2.41 23.57
CA CYS A 49 10.39 -2.22 22.52
C CYS A 49 10.34 -3.47 21.62
N PHE A 50 9.15 -3.77 21.11
CA PHE A 50 8.99 -4.82 20.12
C PHE A 50 9.56 -4.39 18.76
N THR A 51 9.77 -5.37 17.88
CA THR A 51 10.14 -5.12 16.48
C THR A 51 9.10 -4.19 15.84
N GLY A 52 9.58 -3.17 15.11
CA GLY A 52 8.72 -2.13 14.53
C GLY A 52 8.46 -0.94 15.47
N TYR A 53 9.05 -0.93 16.67
CA TYR A 53 8.96 0.18 17.61
C TYR A 53 10.35 0.67 18.03
N GLU A 54 10.48 1.98 18.26
CA GLU A 54 11.70 2.66 18.71
C GLU A 54 11.46 3.49 19.98
N GLY A 55 12.52 3.76 20.73
CA GLY A 55 12.45 4.60 21.93
C GLY A 55 12.90 3.86 23.19
N ASN A 56 12.42 4.35 24.33
CA ASN A 56 12.78 3.81 25.64
C ASN A 56 11.50 3.44 26.41
N PRO A 57 11.25 2.15 26.69
CA PRO A 57 10.02 1.71 27.35
C PRO A 57 9.86 2.23 28.78
N TYR A 58 10.92 2.75 29.41
CA TYR A 58 10.88 3.25 30.79
C TYR A 58 10.52 4.74 30.91
N LEU A 59 10.41 5.48 29.80
CA LEU A 59 10.16 6.92 29.78
C LEU A 59 8.83 7.24 29.10
N ASP A 60 8.29 8.44 29.31
CA ASP A 60 7.23 9.00 28.45
C ASP A 60 7.91 9.68 27.24
N PRO A 61 7.52 9.38 25.98
CA PRO A 61 6.30 8.67 25.56
C PRO A 61 6.46 7.16 25.33
N GLY A 62 7.55 6.55 25.77
CA GLY A 62 7.75 5.11 25.70
C GLY A 62 8.29 4.64 24.35
N CYS A 63 7.82 3.46 23.95
CA CYS A 63 8.05 2.90 22.62
C CYS A 63 7.07 3.50 21.64
N LYS A 64 7.57 3.96 20.50
CA LYS A 64 6.80 4.55 19.42
C LYS A 64 6.94 3.72 18.17
N ASP A 65 5.85 3.63 17.45
CA ASP A 65 5.81 2.98 16.14
C ASP A 65 6.84 3.61 15.18
N ILE A 66 7.65 2.76 14.56
CA ILE A 66 8.59 3.17 13.53
C ILE A 66 7.78 3.36 12.25
N ASN A 67 7.85 4.54 11.65
CA ASN A 67 7.22 4.74 10.35
C ASN A 67 8.16 4.30 9.23
N GLU A 68 8.10 3.03 8.83
CA GLU A 68 9.00 2.49 7.80
C GLU A 68 8.78 3.15 6.43
N CYS A 69 7.58 3.69 6.16
CA CYS A 69 7.28 4.36 4.89
C CYS A 69 8.16 5.57 4.61
N LYS A 70 8.76 6.19 5.63
CA LYS A 70 9.74 7.28 5.44
C LYS A 70 10.98 6.85 4.65
N ASN A 71 11.30 5.56 4.66
CA ASN A 71 12.45 4.99 3.94
C ASN A 71 12.08 4.40 2.57
N ASN A 72 10.84 4.62 2.10
CA ASN A 72 10.33 4.11 0.83
C ASN A 72 10.57 2.58 0.65
N PRO A 73 10.06 1.72 1.54
CA PRO A 73 10.32 0.27 1.49
C PRO A 73 9.55 -0.45 0.37
N CYS A 74 8.46 0.14 -0.10
CA CYS A 74 7.62 -0.39 -1.17
C CYS A 74 8.18 -0.12 -2.57
N ASP A 75 7.72 -0.90 -3.55
CA ASP A 75 8.01 -0.74 -4.97
C ASP A 75 7.83 0.73 -5.41
N PRO A 76 8.61 1.24 -6.39
CA PRO A 76 8.46 2.62 -6.85
C PRO A 76 7.05 3.01 -7.31
N GLN A 77 6.24 2.05 -7.78
CA GLN A 77 4.84 2.23 -8.14
C GLN A 77 3.88 1.84 -7.01
N GLY A 78 4.38 1.27 -5.92
CA GLY A 78 3.60 0.83 -4.77
C GLY A 78 3.21 1.97 -3.82
N ILE A 79 2.09 1.77 -3.14
CA ILE A 79 1.57 2.65 -2.08
C ILE A 79 1.98 2.05 -0.74
N CYS A 80 2.77 2.78 0.04
CA CYS A 80 3.14 2.42 1.40
C CYS A 80 2.11 2.95 2.40
N THR A 81 1.63 2.08 3.28
CA THR A 81 0.78 2.45 4.42
C THR A 81 1.44 1.97 5.70
N ASN A 82 1.73 2.90 6.59
CA ASN A 82 2.30 2.60 7.89
C ASN A 82 1.26 1.94 8.82
N THR A 83 1.66 0.97 9.61
CA THR A 83 0.78 0.25 10.54
C THR A 83 1.48 0.03 11.88
N PRO A 84 0.77 -0.12 13.01
CA PRO A 84 1.45 -0.36 14.28
C PRO A 84 2.37 -1.59 14.26
N GLY A 85 3.66 -1.38 14.48
CA GLY A 85 4.73 -2.39 14.48
C GLY A 85 5.16 -2.88 13.10
N SER A 86 4.65 -2.30 12.00
CA SER A 86 5.00 -2.72 10.64
C SER A 86 4.54 -1.75 9.55
N TYR A 87 4.59 -2.18 8.30
CA TYR A 87 4.00 -1.45 7.19
C TYR A 87 3.40 -2.42 6.19
N ASN A 88 2.48 -1.90 5.37
CA ASN A 88 1.93 -2.64 4.24
C ASN A 88 2.22 -1.92 2.93
N CYS A 89 2.57 -2.70 1.91
CA CYS A 89 2.69 -2.23 0.55
C CYS A 89 1.49 -2.73 -0.27
N SER A 90 0.96 -1.88 -1.11
CA SER A 90 -0.15 -2.22 -2.00
C SER A 90 0.06 -1.61 -3.38
N CYS A 91 -0.58 -2.19 -4.40
CA CYS A 91 -0.51 -1.65 -5.75
C CYS A 91 -1.67 -0.69 -6.05
N PRO A 92 -1.42 0.41 -6.78
CA PRO A 92 -2.47 1.28 -7.25
C PRO A 92 -3.41 0.55 -8.20
N ARG A 93 -4.59 1.13 -8.44
CA ARG A 93 -5.59 0.54 -9.35
C ARG A 93 -4.99 0.30 -10.74
N GLY A 94 -5.22 -0.89 -11.30
CA GLY A 94 -4.68 -1.30 -12.60
C GLY A 94 -3.29 -1.95 -12.51
N TYR A 95 -2.73 -2.11 -11.31
CA TYR A 95 -1.50 -2.85 -11.07
C TYR A 95 -1.77 -4.07 -10.17
N LEU A 96 -1.03 -5.15 -10.42
CA LEU A 96 -1.02 -6.36 -9.61
C LEU A 96 0.34 -6.62 -8.99
N GLY A 97 0.32 -7.27 -7.83
CA GLY A 97 1.50 -7.74 -7.12
C GLY A 97 1.36 -7.50 -5.63
N ASP A 98 2.48 -7.59 -4.92
CA ASP A 98 2.56 -7.35 -3.47
C ASP A 98 3.04 -5.92 -3.14
N GLY A 99 3.41 -5.14 -4.15
CA GLY A 99 3.88 -3.77 -3.99
C GLY A 99 5.20 -3.63 -3.22
N ARG A 100 5.93 -4.73 -2.97
CA ARG A 100 7.20 -4.70 -2.23
C ARG A 100 8.40 -4.64 -3.18
N LYS A 101 9.45 -3.89 -2.81
CA LYS A 101 10.72 -3.84 -3.58
C LYS A 101 11.45 -5.18 -3.63
N ASP A 102 11.38 -5.93 -2.53
CA ASP A 102 11.98 -7.25 -2.35
C ASP A 102 11.06 -8.40 -2.81
N GLY A 103 9.86 -8.08 -3.31
CA GLY A 103 8.83 -9.04 -3.72
C GLY A 103 8.53 -9.01 -5.21
N ARG A 104 7.25 -9.23 -5.56
CA ARG A 104 6.75 -9.17 -6.94
C ARG A 104 6.57 -7.72 -7.45
N GLY A 105 6.63 -6.74 -6.57
CA GLY A 105 6.46 -5.33 -6.91
C GLY A 105 5.06 -5.02 -7.43
N CYS A 106 4.92 -3.96 -8.22
CA CYS A 106 3.67 -3.61 -8.89
C CYS A 106 3.84 -3.67 -10.40
N ASN A 107 3.09 -4.57 -11.04
CA ASN A 107 3.10 -4.77 -12.48
C ASN A 107 1.76 -4.34 -13.09
N TYR A 108 1.81 -3.56 -14.17
CA TYR A 108 0.61 -3.08 -14.84
C TYR A 108 -0.19 -4.24 -15.44
N GLU A 109 -1.46 -4.35 -15.09
CA GLU A 109 -2.31 -5.45 -15.54
C GLU A 109 -3.18 -5.02 -16.72
N ILE A 110 -2.67 -5.27 -17.94
CA ILE A 110 -3.41 -5.03 -19.19
C ILE A 110 -4.67 -5.93 -19.26
N SER A 111 -4.71 -7.07 -18.57
CA SER A 111 -5.86 -7.99 -18.55
C SER A 111 -7.07 -7.45 -17.78
N GLN A 112 -6.92 -6.46 -16.90
CA GLN A 112 -8.06 -5.83 -16.22
C GLN A 112 -8.86 -4.88 -17.13
N PHE A 113 -8.29 -4.46 -18.25
CA PHE A 113 -8.97 -3.72 -19.30
C PHE A 113 -9.03 -4.59 -20.55
N PRO A 114 -10.08 -5.41 -20.76
CA PRO A 114 -10.15 -6.23 -21.95
C PRO A 114 -10.06 -5.33 -23.18
N VAL A 115 -8.96 -5.46 -23.93
CA VAL A 115 -8.82 -4.80 -25.23
C VAL A 115 -9.86 -5.42 -26.14
N ILE A 116 -10.96 -4.69 -26.38
CA ILE A 116 -11.99 -5.13 -27.30
C ILE A 116 -11.42 -4.98 -28.71
N LYS A 117 -10.97 -6.09 -29.30
CA LYS A 117 -10.50 -6.16 -30.67
C LYS A 117 -11.69 -6.43 -31.58
N PHE A 118 -11.91 -5.52 -32.52
CA PHE A 118 -12.88 -5.70 -33.61
C PHE A 118 -12.12 -5.97 -34.91
N SER A 119 -12.62 -6.88 -35.74
CA SER A 119 -12.09 -7.02 -37.11
C SER A 119 -12.54 -5.84 -37.99
N LEU A 120 -11.84 -5.57 -39.08
CA LEU A 120 -12.26 -4.54 -40.04
C LEU A 120 -13.66 -4.85 -40.60
N GLU A 121 -13.93 -6.11 -40.91
CA GLU A 121 -15.23 -6.59 -41.39
C GLU A 121 -16.35 -6.35 -40.37
N GLU A 122 -16.06 -6.55 -39.08
CA GLU A 122 -17.02 -6.29 -38.01
C GLU A 122 -17.32 -4.79 -37.91
N LEU A 123 -16.27 -3.95 -37.94
CA LEU A 123 -16.41 -2.49 -37.93
C LEU A 123 -17.22 -1.98 -39.13
N GLU A 124 -16.95 -2.50 -40.33
CA GLU A 124 -17.71 -2.20 -41.54
C GLU A 124 -19.18 -2.60 -41.39
N LYS A 125 -19.45 -3.81 -40.90
CA LYS A 125 -20.82 -4.30 -40.70
C LYS A 125 -21.60 -3.42 -39.71
N VAL A 126 -21.04 -3.11 -38.54
CA VAL A 126 -21.73 -2.32 -37.51
C VAL A 126 -21.89 -0.86 -37.90
N ALA A 127 -21.01 -0.33 -38.76
CA ALA A 127 -21.08 1.02 -39.33
C ALA A 127 -21.91 1.10 -40.63
N LYS A 128 -22.57 0.00 -41.06
CA LYS A 128 -23.28 -0.09 -42.35
C LYS A 128 -22.40 0.34 -43.54
N ASN A 129 -21.20 -0.23 -43.62
CA ASN A 129 -20.17 0.11 -44.61
C ASN A 129 -19.87 1.62 -44.67
N TYR A 130 -19.77 2.26 -43.51
CA TYR A 130 -19.46 3.70 -43.37
C TYR A 130 -20.46 4.61 -44.12
N ALA A 131 -21.76 4.32 -44.01
CA ALA A 131 -22.82 5.10 -44.65
C ALA A 131 -22.90 6.55 -44.12
N GLU A 132 -23.34 7.47 -44.99
CA GLU A 132 -23.47 8.90 -44.69
C GLU A 132 -24.45 9.19 -43.54
N ASP A 133 -25.55 8.43 -43.45
CA ASP A 133 -26.54 8.53 -42.37
C ASP A 133 -25.99 8.10 -40.99
N ARG A 134 -24.80 7.48 -40.95
CA ARG A 134 -24.12 7.09 -39.73
C ARG A 134 -23.09 8.10 -39.26
N ILE A 135 -22.82 9.17 -39.99
CA ILE A 135 -21.79 10.13 -39.60
C ILE A 135 -22.20 10.89 -38.34
N LEU A 136 -21.33 10.84 -37.34
CA LEU A 136 -21.44 11.62 -36.11
C LEU A 136 -20.66 12.93 -36.21
N GLY A 137 -19.58 12.95 -37.01
CA GLY A 137 -18.77 14.14 -37.21
C GLY A 137 -17.65 13.94 -38.21
N ARG A 138 -17.18 15.04 -38.80
CA ARG A 138 -16.04 15.10 -39.73
C ARG A 138 -14.98 16.03 -39.15
N GLY A 139 -13.70 15.69 -39.31
CA GLY A 139 -12.58 16.53 -38.89
C GLY A 139 -11.36 16.37 -39.80
N GLY A 140 -10.29 17.12 -39.51
CA GLY A 140 -9.06 17.10 -40.32
C GLY A 140 -8.43 15.71 -40.45
N TYR A 141 -8.60 14.85 -39.45
CA TYR A 141 -7.98 13.53 -39.37
C TYR A 141 -8.89 12.36 -39.78
N GLY A 142 -10.13 12.62 -40.24
CA GLY A 142 -11.05 11.54 -40.59
C GLY A 142 -12.52 11.83 -40.33
N THR A 143 -13.30 10.77 -40.36
CA THR A 143 -14.75 10.80 -40.13
C THR A 143 -15.09 9.83 -39.00
N VAL A 144 -15.97 10.26 -38.10
CA VAL A 144 -16.49 9.45 -37.00
C VAL A 144 -17.88 8.95 -37.37
N TYR A 145 -18.08 7.64 -37.33
CA TYR A 145 -19.32 6.96 -37.66
C TYR A 145 -19.94 6.32 -36.41
N LYS A 146 -21.27 6.25 -36.37
CA LYS A 146 -22.05 5.53 -35.38
C LYS A 146 -22.07 4.04 -35.74
N GLY A 147 -21.44 3.22 -34.92
CA GLY A 147 -21.56 1.76 -34.94
C GLY A 147 -22.61 1.27 -33.94
N ILE A 148 -23.30 0.18 -34.28
CA ILE A 148 -24.21 -0.51 -33.35
C ILE A 148 -23.76 -1.98 -33.27
N LEU A 149 -23.27 -2.38 -32.10
CA LEU A 149 -22.80 -3.75 -31.85
C LEU A 149 -23.98 -4.74 -31.76
N SER A 150 -23.68 -6.04 -31.81
CA SER A 150 -24.69 -7.12 -31.72
C SER A 150 -25.51 -7.08 -30.44
N ASP A 151 -24.92 -6.64 -29.34
CA ASP A 151 -25.57 -6.44 -28.03
C ASP A 151 -26.29 -5.09 -27.89
N LYS A 152 -26.46 -4.35 -29.01
CA LYS A 152 -27.12 -3.04 -29.10
C LYS A 152 -26.35 -1.88 -28.46
N ARG A 153 -25.11 -2.08 -27.99
CA ARG A 153 -24.26 -0.95 -27.58
C ARG A 153 -23.93 -0.07 -28.79
N ILE A 154 -23.91 1.25 -28.56
CA ILE A 154 -23.54 2.24 -29.56
C ILE A 154 -22.07 2.59 -29.36
N VAL A 155 -21.29 2.56 -30.44
CA VAL A 155 -19.87 2.90 -30.45
C VAL A 155 -19.57 3.98 -31.48
N ALA A 156 -18.52 4.76 -31.25
CA ALA A 156 -17.99 5.73 -32.21
C ALA A 156 -16.78 5.11 -32.93
N ILE A 157 -16.87 4.98 -34.25
CA ILE A 157 -15.83 4.37 -35.08
C ILE A 157 -15.17 5.47 -35.90
N LYS A 158 -13.89 5.76 -35.64
CA LYS A 158 -13.13 6.76 -36.38
C LYS A 158 -12.45 6.10 -37.57
N LYS A 159 -12.86 6.46 -38.78
CA LYS A 159 -12.15 6.11 -40.03
C LYS A 159 -11.19 7.24 -40.36
N SER A 160 -9.89 6.93 -40.39
CA SER A 160 -8.87 7.89 -40.80
C SER A 160 -9.06 8.26 -42.28
N ARG A 161 -8.78 9.52 -42.63
CA ARG A 161 -8.68 9.94 -44.04
C ARG A 161 -7.43 9.39 -44.73
N ILE A 162 -6.43 8.97 -43.95
CA ILE A 162 -5.17 8.43 -44.44
C ILE A 162 -5.33 6.92 -44.63
N MET A 163 -6.06 6.51 -45.67
CA MET A 163 -6.02 5.13 -46.22
C MET A 163 -6.19 5.11 -47.75
N ASP A 164 -5.97 6.24 -48.44
CA ASP A 164 -6.02 6.33 -49.91
C ASP A 164 -4.76 6.97 -50.53
N GLN A 165 -3.67 7.08 -49.78
CA GLN A 165 -2.35 7.35 -50.36
C GLN A 165 -1.42 6.23 -49.91
N GLY A 166 -1.01 5.43 -50.90
CA GLY A 166 -0.17 4.25 -50.70
C GLY A 166 1.07 4.57 -49.86
N GLN A 167 1.41 3.64 -48.98
CA GLN A 167 2.79 3.47 -48.55
C GLN A 167 3.65 3.31 -49.80
N ILE A 168 4.40 4.35 -50.13
CA ILE A 168 5.70 4.27 -50.79
C ILE A 168 6.74 4.26 -49.67
#